data_AF-A0A6L6JC90-F1
#
_entry.id   AF-A0A6L6JC90-F1
#
_cell.length_a   1.000
_cell.length_b   1.000
_cell.length_c   1.000
_cell.angle_alpha   90.00
_cell.angle_beta   90.00
_cell.angle_gamma   90.00
#
_symmetry.space_group_name_H-M   'P 1'
#
loop_
_entity.id
_entity.type
_entity.pdbx_description
1 polymer ?
#
loop_
_entity_poly.entity_id
_entity_poly.type
_entity_poly.pdbx_seq_one_letter_code
_entity_poly.pdbx_strand_id
1 'polypeptide(L)'
;MKELAVLTIVFPAVAALLFWSWPEPARPHVPVPQLASETGQGKALVFTDLVPLQQGLTPVPALVTGRASGGAKGALMQEWPGFHAEARFHGTMVTVRFADTVNRWRIQIDDGHTSVIELSRPGVNDLRIRGMPEGEHHIRVEKISESSMPTSFGGIFVDEGSQALPAPDARPKLIEFIGDSDTVGFANTALRRDCTEEEVFSATDTSRSFGPQVAHALDADFRMVARSGIGLVRNYEGVSPQATMTTRYPLALPSEPSATRLADRKADIVVTALGSNDFGSSFTDNEQWSDKDTLSRDFGTALIGFLRDRVRENPGALQVLLAFGEYGDPLVMPYLRAESALKSDGARAVLVTLPKLQRNACLWHPSALDHELIAKQLLAAVSGLM
;
A
#
# COMPACT_ATOMS: atom_id res chain seq x y z
N MET A 1 72.61 53.35 24.20
CA MET A 1 72.10 52.62 25.38
C MET A 1 70.96 51.75 24.92
N LYS A 2 71.02 50.47 25.27
CA LYS A 2 70.11 49.38 24.89
C LYS A 2 68.66 49.73 25.16
N GLU A 3 67.75 49.35 24.26
CA GLU A 3 66.49 48.72 24.66
C GLU A 3 66.11 47.63 23.66
N LEU A 4 65.82 46.47 24.23
CA LEU A 4 65.45 45.20 23.61
C LEU A 4 63.93 45.24 23.38
N ALA A 5 63.44 45.05 22.16
CA ALA A 5 62.01 44.91 21.90
C ALA A 5 61.71 43.50 21.37
N VAL A 6 60.82 42.85 22.10
CA VAL A 6 60.46 41.43 22.10
C VAL A 6 59.77 41.03 20.79
N LEU A 7 60.27 39.95 20.17
CA LEU A 7 59.65 39.28 19.03
C LEU A 7 58.38 38.55 19.52
N THR A 8 57.21 39.12 19.23
CA THR A 8 55.92 38.45 19.49
C THR A 8 55.52 37.70 18.23
N ILE A 9 55.77 36.39 18.21
CA ILE A 9 55.27 35.50 17.14
C ILE A 9 53.79 35.24 17.43
N VAL A 10 52.92 35.90 16.67
CA VAL A 10 51.48 35.59 16.66
C VAL A 10 51.29 34.36 15.78
N PHE A 11 51.04 33.20 16.39
CA PHE A 11 50.52 32.05 15.65
C PHE A 11 49.05 32.33 15.31
N PRO A 12 48.65 32.38 14.03
CA PRO A 12 47.23 32.37 13.71
C PRO A 12 46.68 31.00 14.10
N ALA A 13 45.82 30.96 15.10
CA ALA A 13 45.00 29.78 15.37
C ALA A 13 44.07 29.58 14.16
N VAL A 14 44.49 28.75 13.21
CA VAL A 14 43.61 28.24 12.16
C VAL A 14 42.63 27.30 12.85
N ALA A 15 41.45 27.81 13.21
CA ALA A 15 40.32 26.98 13.57
C ALA A 15 39.92 26.19 12.33
N ALA A 16 40.39 24.94 12.23
CA ALA A 16 39.88 24.00 11.26
C ALA A 16 38.41 23.72 11.60
N LEU A 17 37.50 24.39 10.90
CA LEU A 17 36.09 24.01 10.84
C LEU A 17 36.02 22.64 10.17
N LEU A 18 36.08 21.59 10.99
CA LEU A 18 35.73 20.24 10.56
C LEU A 18 34.22 20.25 10.28
N PHE A 19 33.87 20.49 9.01
CA PHE A 19 32.53 20.19 8.52
C PHE A 19 32.34 18.67 8.62
N TRP A 20 31.73 18.24 9.71
CA TRP A 20 31.20 16.88 9.80
C TRP A 20 30.02 16.81 8.83
N SER A 21 30.28 16.41 7.59
CA SER A 21 29.24 16.05 6.64
C SER A 21 28.54 14.82 7.21
N TRP A 22 27.35 15.02 7.78
CA TRP A 22 26.47 13.89 8.10
C TRP A 22 26.23 13.12 6.80
N PRO A 23 26.43 11.80 6.77
CA PRO A 23 26.22 11.04 5.55
C PRO A 23 24.77 11.22 5.10
N GLU A 24 24.58 11.48 3.81
CA GLU A 24 23.22 11.56 3.26
C GLU A 24 22.47 10.24 3.53
N PRO A 25 21.15 10.29 3.79
CA PRO A 25 20.34 9.09 3.87
C PRO A 25 20.47 8.25 2.60
N ALA A 26 20.53 6.93 2.78
CA ALA A 26 20.63 5.99 1.67
C ALA A 26 19.48 6.18 0.67
N ARG A 27 19.82 6.10 -0.62
CA ARG A 27 18.85 6.09 -1.72
C ARG A 27 18.19 4.71 -1.84
N PRO A 28 16.93 4.63 -2.31
CA PRO A 28 16.33 3.35 -2.70
C PRO A 28 17.20 2.60 -3.72
N HIS A 29 17.19 1.27 -3.66
CA HIS A 29 18.04 0.46 -4.51
C HIS A 29 17.54 0.49 -5.96
N VAL A 30 18.37 1.01 -6.87
CA VAL A 30 18.10 1.05 -8.32
C VAL A 30 19.34 0.59 -9.11
N PRO A 31 19.20 -0.22 -10.17
CA PRO A 31 17.95 -0.80 -10.67
C PRO A 31 17.32 -1.79 -9.67
N VAL A 32 15.99 -1.91 -9.68
CA VAL A 32 15.30 -2.89 -8.82
C VAL A 32 15.64 -4.30 -9.31
N PRO A 33 16.21 -5.19 -8.47
CA PRO A 33 16.49 -6.56 -8.87
C PRO A 33 15.21 -7.27 -9.34
N GLN A 34 15.30 -8.03 -10.43
CA GLN A 34 14.13 -8.77 -10.93
C GLN A 34 13.68 -9.84 -9.92
N LEU A 35 14.65 -10.49 -9.27
CA LEU A 35 14.43 -11.52 -8.27
C LEU A 35 15.44 -11.34 -7.15
N ALA A 36 14.95 -11.20 -5.93
CA ALA A 36 15.74 -11.22 -4.71
C ALA A 36 15.09 -12.22 -3.75
N SER A 37 15.89 -13.08 -3.12
CA SER A 37 15.39 -14.06 -2.15
C SER A 37 16.23 -14.01 -0.88
N GLU A 38 15.54 -14.09 0.25
CA GLU A 38 16.12 -14.21 1.57
C GLU A 38 15.71 -15.57 2.15
N THR A 39 16.71 -16.36 2.55
CA THR A 39 16.47 -17.61 3.26
C THR A 39 15.88 -17.29 4.63
N GLY A 40 14.76 -17.94 4.97
CA GLY A 40 14.14 -17.76 6.28
C GLY A 40 15.01 -18.27 7.42
N GLN A 41 14.54 -18.08 8.66
CA GLN A 41 15.29 -18.52 9.86
C GLN A 41 15.46 -20.06 9.91
N GLY A 42 14.62 -20.81 9.20
CA GLY A 42 14.82 -22.23 8.94
C GLY A 42 15.88 -22.43 7.86
N LYS A 43 16.99 -23.09 8.20
CA LYS A 43 18.19 -23.35 7.36
C LYS A 43 17.95 -24.12 6.04
N ALA A 44 16.73 -24.19 5.51
CA ALA A 44 16.43 -24.84 4.24
C ALA A 44 16.96 -24.00 3.07
N LEU A 45 17.72 -24.62 2.17
CA LEU A 45 18.16 -23.98 0.94
C LEU A 45 16.98 -23.96 -0.05
N VAL A 46 16.28 -22.84 -0.12
CA VAL A 46 15.22 -22.60 -1.10
C VAL A 46 15.83 -22.04 -2.38
N PHE A 47 15.51 -22.65 -3.51
CA PHE A 47 15.94 -22.23 -4.84
C PHE A 47 14.77 -21.60 -5.58
N THR A 48 15.02 -20.46 -6.21
CA THR A 48 14.00 -19.66 -6.90
C THR A 48 14.47 -19.30 -8.29
N ASP A 49 13.71 -19.67 -9.31
CA ASP A 49 14.00 -19.29 -10.70
C ASP A 49 12.73 -18.82 -11.41
N LEU A 50 12.90 -17.80 -12.25
CA LEU A 50 11.87 -17.36 -13.18
C LEU A 50 12.07 -18.09 -14.51
N VAL A 51 11.08 -18.87 -14.93
CA VAL A 51 11.15 -19.71 -16.14
C VAL A 51 9.95 -19.46 -17.05
N PRO A 52 10.02 -19.80 -18.36
CA PRO A 52 8.85 -19.77 -19.23
C PRO A 52 7.69 -20.60 -18.67
N LEU A 53 6.47 -20.31 -19.09
CA LEU A 53 5.27 -21.01 -18.60
C LEU A 53 5.38 -22.53 -18.78
N GLN A 54 5.26 -23.27 -17.68
CA GLN A 54 5.33 -24.73 -17.64
C GLN A 54 3.97 -25.37 -17.93
N GLN A 55 3.97 -26.61 -18.40
CA GLN A 55 2.76 -27.40 -18.67
C GLN A 55 2.61 -28.51 -17.63
N GLY A 56 1.40 -29.07 -17.51
CA GLY A 56 1.15 -30.23 -16.63
C GLY A 56 1.11 -29.90 -15.13
N LEU A 57 1.11 -28.61 -14.77
CA LEU A 57 1.00 -28.19 -13.37
C LEU A 57 -0.43 -28.36 -12.84
N THR A 58 -0.55 -28.73 -11.57
CA THR A 58 -1.84 -28.85 -10.89
C THR A 58 -2.18 -27.53 -10.18
N PRO A 59 -3.31 -26.87 -10.47
CA PRO A 59 -3.72 -25.65 -9.76
C PRO A 59 -3.96 -25.91 -8.28
N VAL A 60 -3.50 -24.99 -7.43
CA VAL A 60 -3.78 -24.99 -5.99
C VAL A 60 -4.92 -24.02 -5.70
N PRO A 61 -5.99 -24.44 -5.00
CA PRO A 61 -7.02 -23.53 -4.52
C PRO A 61 -6.40 -22.43 -3.62
N ALA A 62 -6.75 -21.17 -3.87
CA ALA A 62 -6.25 -20.03 -3.12
C ALA A 62 -7.39 -19.18 -2.56
N LEU A 63 -7.20 -18.67 -1.35
CA LEU A 63 -7.96 -17.55 -0.81
C LEU A 63 -7.42 -16.27 -1.44
N VAL A 64 -8.26 -15.55 -2.17
CA VAL A 64 -7.88 -14.31 -2.85
C VAL A 64 -8.54 -13.12 -2.17
N THR A 65 -7.76 -12.10 -1.88
CA THR A 65 -8.24 -10.84 -1.31
C THR A 65 -7.71 -9.65 -2.12
N GLY A 66 -8.59 -8.69 -2.35
CA GLY A 66 -8.36 -7.57 -3.26
C GLY A 66 -9.32 -7.64 -4.45
N ARG A 67 -9.59 -6.48 -5.06
CA ARG A 67 -10.52 -6.42 -6.19
C ARG A 67 -9.86 -6.96 -7.44
N ALA A 68 -10.60 -7.80 -8.15
CA ALA A 68 -10.15 -8.40 -9.39
C ALA A 68 -11.29 -8.54 -10.40
N SER A 69 -10.91 -8.77 -11.65
CA SER A 69 -11.78 -9.23 -12.75
C SER A 69 -11.31 -10.59 -13.24
N GLY A 70 -12.20 -11.37 -13.84
CA GLY A 70 -11.81 -12.60 -14.53
C GLY A 70 -10.94 -12.32 -15.75
N GLY A 71 -9.90 -13.12 -15.94
CA GLY A 71 -9.00 -13.12 -17.09
C GLY A 71 -9.01 -14.45 -17.86
N ALA A 72 -8.14 -14.56 -18.85
CA ALA A 72 -8.04 -15.77 -19.67
C ALA A 72 -7.59 -16.99 -18.84
N LYS A 73 -8.14 -18.17 -19.14
CA LYS A 73 -7.77 -19.45 -18.50
C LYS A 73 -7.85 -19.44 -16.96
N GLY A 74 -8.78 -18.68 -16.39
CA GLY A 74 -8.97 -18.58 -14.94
C GLY A 74 -7.98 -17.65 -14.24
N ALA A 75 -7.15 -16.92 -14.97
CA ALA A 75 -6.31 -15.88 -14.40
C ALA A 75 -7.15 -14.74 -13.79
N LEU A 76 -6.55 -14.00 -12.87
CA LEU A 76 -7.16 -12.87 -12.20
C LEU A 76 -6.50 -11.58 -12.65
N MET A 77 -7.29 -10.68 -13.24
CA MET A 77 -6.85 -9.33 -13.57
C MET A 77 -6.95 -8.47 -12.32
N GLN A 78 -5.88 -7.76 -11.98
CA GLN A 78 -5.82 -6.85 -10.83
C GLN A 78 -5.12 -5.54 -11.20
N GLU A 79 -5.43 -4.48 -10.47
CA GLU A 79 -4.80 -3.16 -10.66
C GLU A 79 -4.65 -2.41 -9.34
N TRP A 80 -5.63 -2.48 -8.44
CA TRP A 80 -5.51 -1.93 -7.09
C TRP A 80 -4.28 -2.53 -6.35
N PRO A 81 -3.64 -1.77 -5.44
CA PRO A 81 -2.50 -2.27 -4.67
C PRO A 81 -2.94 -3.33 -3.64
N GLY A 82 -1.99 -4.08 -3.09
CA GLY A 82 -2.26 -5.03 -1.99
C GLY A 82 -3.10 -6.25 -2.38
N PHE A 83 -3.33 -6.51 -3.67
CA PHE A 83 -3.90 -7.78 -4.13
C PHE A 83 -3.02 -8.94 -3.63
N HIS A 84 -3.64 -9.96 -3.03
CA HIS A 84 -2.92 -11.13 -2.57
C HIS A 84 -3.71 -12.43 -2.67
N ALA A 85 -2.96 -13.52 -2.77
CA ALA A 85 -3.47 -14.88 -2.78
C ALA A 85 -2.72 -15.74 -1.76
N GLU A 86 -3.46 -16.47 -0.94
CA GLU A 86 -2.95 -17.40 0.06
C GLU A 86 -3.37 -18.83 -0.27
N ALA A 87 -2.46 -19.79 -0.21
CA ALA A 87 -2.74 -21.18 -0.55
C ALA A 87 -1.94 -22.15 0.32
N ARG A 88 -2.38 -23.40 0.34
CA ARG A 88 -1.72 -24.50 1.06
C ARG A 88 -1.38 -25.64 0.10
N PHE A 89 -0.23 -26.26 0.32
CA PHE A 89 0.18 -27.45 -0.43
C PHE A 89 1.02 -28.39 0.45
N HIS A 90 1.15 -29.64 0.05
CA HIS A 90 2.09 -30.60 0.61
C HIS A 90 3.18 -30.90 -0.43
N GLY A 91 4.45 -30.80 -0.06
CA GLY A 91 5.60 -31.22 -0.87
C GLY A 91 6.74 -30.22 -0.84
N THR A 92 7.76 -30.44 -1.67
CA THR A 92 9.01 -29.63 -1.65
C THR A 92 9.07 -28.47 -2.65
N MET A 93 8.01 -28.27 -3.45
CA MET A 93 7.99 -27.23 -4.48
C MET A 93 6.60 -26.63 -4.75
N VAL A 94 6.61 -25.37 -5.18
CA VAL A 94 5.43 -24.62 -5.62
C VAL A 94 5.81 -23.67 -6.76
N THR A 95 4.86 -23.42 -7.66
CA THR A 95 5.02 -22.54 -8.81
C THR A 95 3.97 -21.45 -8.77
N VAL A 96 4.37 -20.20 -9.03
CA VAL A 96 3.46 -19.05 -9.15
C VAL A 96 3.53 -18.49 -10.56
N ARG A 97 2.39 -18.37 -11.23
CA ARG A 97 2.30 -17.90 -12.61
C ARG A 97 1.98 -16.43 -12.70
N PHE A 98 2.76 -15.69 -13.50
CA PHE A 98 2.56 -14.27 -13.73
C PHE A 98 2.39 -13.95 -15.23
N ALA A 99 1.60 -12.91 -15.49
CA ALA A 99 1.62 -12.14 -16.72
C ALA A 99 1.59 -10.65 -16.31
N ASP A 100 2.73 -10.19 -15.81
CA ASP A 100 2.88 -8.90 -15.13
C ASP A 100 4.25 -8.27 -15.41
N THR A 101 4.30 -7.23 -16.23
CA THR A 101 5.53 -6.48 -16.56
C THR A 101 5.70 -5.20 -15.74
N VAL A 102 4.84 -4.98 -14.74
CA VAL A 102 4.68 -3.65 -14.09
C VAL A 102 4.99 -3.72 -12.60
N ASN A 103 4.49 -4.74 -11.90
CA ASN A 103 4.45 -4.73 -10.44
C ASN A 103 5.63 -5.41 -9.76
N ARG A 104 5.77 -5.12 -8.48
CA ARG A 104 6.54 -5.89 -7.51
C ARG A 104 5.62 -6.76 -6.67
N TRP A 105 6.13 -7.93 -6.35
CA TRP A 105 5.46 -8.96 -5.56
C TRP A 105 6.36 -9.42 -4.43
N ARG A 106 5.77 -9.70 -3.28
CA ARG A 106 6.40 -10.42 -2.17
C ARG A 106 5.75 -11.79 -2.05
N ILE A 107 6.57 -12.83 -2.03
CA ILE A 107 6.14 -14.21 -1.82
C ILE A 107 6.73 -14.70 -0.52
N GLN A 108 5.88 -15.16 0.39
CA GLN A 108 6.27 -15.70 1.68
C GLN A 108 5.90 -17.19 1.72
N ILE A 109 6.86 -18.02 2.11
CA ILE A 109 6.65 -19.43 2.44
C ILE A 109 6.68 -19.58 3.95
N ASP A 110 5.64 -20.21 4.50
CA ASP A 110 5.43 -20.43 5.93
C ASP A 110 5.54 -19.13 6.73
N ASP A 111 4.81 -18.10 6.28
CA ASP A 111 4.81 -16.76 6.86
C ASP A 111 6.22 -16.12 6.92
N GLY A 112 7.09 -16.50 6.00
CA GLY A 112 8.47 -16.03 5.89
C GLY A 112 9.48 -16.84 6.70
N HIS A 113 9.06 -17.84 7.47
CA HIS A 113 9.98 -18.69 8.24
C HIS A 113 10.85 -19.57 7.34
N THR A 114 10.33 -19.96 6.17
CA THR A 114 11.05 -20.78 5.19
C THR A 114 11.73 -19.92 4.13
N SER A 115 11.01 -18.95 3.53
CA SER A 115 11.59 -18.04 2.54
C SER A 115 10.76 -16.78 2.37
N VAL A 116 11.44 -15.66 2.09
CA VAL A 116 10.83 -14.43 1.56
C VAL A 116 11.47 -14.11 0.22
N ILE A 117 10.64 -13.86 -0.78
CA ILE A 117 11.07 -13.60 -2.16
C ILE A 117 10.45 -12.29 -2.61
N GLU A 118 11.27 -11.37 -3.12
CA GLU A 118 10.80 -10.20 -3.85
C GLU A 118 11.02 -10.39 -5.35
N LEU A 119 9.96 -10.17 -6.11
CA LEU A 119 9.93 -10.36 -7.55
C LEU A 119 9.44 -9.06 -8.20
N SER A 120 10.23 -8.48 -9.10
CA SER A 120 9.91 -7.25 -9.81
C SER A 120 9.71 -7.52 -11.29
N ARG A 121 8.60 -7.04 -11.86
CA ARG A 121 8.27 -7.12 -13.30
C ARG A 121 8.54 -8.53 -13.87
N PRO A 122 7.86 -9.59 -13.35
CA PRO A 122 8.12 -10.97 -13.75
C PRO A 122 7.85 -11.28 -15.23
N GLY A 123 7.15 -10.41 -15.96
CA GLY A 123 6.74 -10.67 -17.32
C GLY A 123 5.73 -11.82 -17.39
N VAL A 124 5.80 -12.59 -18.48
CA VAL A 124 4.96 -13.77 -18.69
C VAL A 124 5.78 -15.02 -18.38
N ASN A 125 5.85 -15.36 -17.10
CA ASN A 125 6.73 -16.42 -16.60
C ASN A 125 6.12 -17.11 -15.37
N ASP A 126 6.64 -18.29 -15.08
CA ASP A 126 6.42 -19.03 -13.85
C ASP A 126 7.60 -18.80 -12.90
N LEU A 127 7.32 -18.34 -11.68
CA LEU A 127 8.29 -18.36 -10.57
C LEU A 127 8.23 -19.75 -9.93
N ARG A 128 9.31 -20.52 -10.03
CA ARG A 128 9.42 -21.82 -9.37
C ARG A 128 10.19 -21.69 -8.07
N ILE A 129 9.61 -22.20 -6.99
CA ILE A 129 10.17 -22.19 -5.63
C ILE A 129 10.36 -23.65 -5.21
N ARG A 130 11.61 -24.08 -4.94
CA ARG A 130 11.97 -25.48 -4.72
C ARG A 130 12.92 -25.62 -3.54
N GLY A 131 13.09 -26.85 -3.03
CA GLY A 131 14.03 -27.16 -1.95
C GLY A 131 13.49 -26.91 -0.55
N MET A 132 12.17 -26.75 -0.43
CA MET A 132 11.48 -26.73 0.86
C MET A 132 11.54 -28.13 1.49
N PRO A 133 11.53 -28.26 2.83
CA PRO A 133 11.37 -29.56 3.49
C PRO A 133 10.12 -30.29 2.99
N GLU A 134 10.11 -31.62 3.03
CA GLU A 134 8.88 -32.36 2.74
C GLU A 134 7.86 -32.11 3.86
N GLY A 135 6.64 -31.68 3.50
CA GLY A 135 5.57 -31.43 4.44
C GLY A 135 4.52 -30.46 3.91
N GLU A 136 3.63 -30.02 4.80
CA GLU A 136 2.66 -28.97 4.47
C GLU A 136 3.27 -27.58 4.56
N HIS A 137 2.94 -26.74 3.59
CA HIS A 137 3.41 -25.36 3.49
C HIS A 137 2.26 -24.40 3.25
N HIS A 138 2.44 -23.18 3.76
CA HIS A 138 1.62 -22.01 3.45
C HIS A 138 2.38 -21.09 2.48
N ILE A 139 1.72 -20.63 1.42
CA ILE A 139 2.27 -19.61 0.52
C ILE A 139 1.34 -18.40 0.49
N ARG A 140 1.92 -17.22 0.70
CA ARG A 140 1.27 -15.92 0.47
C ARG A 140 1.98 -15.19 -0.67
N VAL A 141 1.24 -14.83 -1.71
CA VAL A 141 1.71 -14.04 -2.86
C VAL A 141 1.02 -12.69 -2.83
N GLU A 142 1.76 -11.61 -2.61
CA GLU A 142 1.21 -10.27 -2.39
C GLU A 142 1.83 -9.24 -3.31
N LYS A 143 1.00 -8.44 -3.98
CA LYS A 143 1.43 -7.27 -4.74
C LYS A 143 1.80 -6.15 -3.77
N ILE A 144 3.06 -5.72 -3.80
CA ILE A 144 3.59 -4.69 -2.89
C ILE A 144 3.77 -3.31 -3.55
N SER A 145 3.67 -3.20 -4.87
CA SER A 145 3.74 -1.92 -5.59
C SER A 145 2.37 -1.40 -6.04
N GLU A 146 2.35 -0.17 -6.55
CA GLU A 146 1.22 0.39 -7.30
C GLU A 146 1.43 0.23 -8.81
N SER A 147 0.35 0.06 -9.58
CA SER A 147 0.37 0.12 -11.05
C SER A 147 -0.64 1.12 -11.60
N SER A 148 -0.31 1.69 -12.77
CA SER A 148 -1.19 2.58 -13.54
C SER A 148 -2.08 1.85 -14.56
N MET A 149 -1.94 0.52 -14.65
CA MET A 149 -2.67 -0.35 -15.57
C MET A 149 -2.92 -1.72 -14.96
N PRO A 150 -3.91 -2.49 -15.46
CA PRO A 150 -4.14 -3.85 -15.04
C PRO A 150 -3.02 -4.82 -15.43
N THR A 151 -2.79 -5.82 -14.60
CA THR A 151 -1.93 -6.97 -14.89
C THR A 151 -2.61 -8.27 -14.46
N SER A 152 -2.03 -9.41 -14.85
CA SER A 152 -2.63 -10.72 -14.66
C SER A 152 -1.84 -11.58 -13.70
N PHE A 153 -2.55 -12.13 -12.71
CA PHE A 153 -2.08 -13.19 -11.83
C PHE A 153 -2.62 -14.53 -12.33
N GLY A 154 -1.73 -15.43 -12.75
CA GLY A 154 -2.11 -16.69 -13.38
C GLY A 154 -2.44 -17.83 -12.42
N GLY A 155 -2.19 -17.66 -11.12
CA GLY A 155 -2.49 -18.64 -10.08
C GLY A 155 -1.26 -19.28 -9.44
N ILE A 156 -1.53 -20.14 -8.46
CA ILE A 156 -0.55 -20.93 -7.71
C ILE A 156 -0.72 -22.39 -8.13
N PHE A 157 0.39 -23.10 -8.33
CA PHE A 157 0.40 -24.45 -8.85
C PHE A 157 1.43 -25.31 -8.14
N VAL A 158 1.21 -26.62 -8.16
CA VAL A 158 2.19 -27.64 -7.76
C VAL A 158 2.54 -28.55 -8.92
N ASP A 159 3.78 -29.04 -8.90
CA ASP A 159 4.30 -30.05 -9.83
C ASP A 159 3.89 -31.47 -9.42
N GLU A 160 4.23 -32.45 -10.25
CA GLU A 160 4.11 -33.87 -9.91
C GLU A 160 4.94 -34.20 -8.65
N GLY A 161 4.36 -34.96 -7.72
CA GLY A 161 4.96 -35.28 -6.43
C GLY A 161 4.66 -34.28 -5.31
N SER A 162 3.90 -33.22 -5.58
CA SER A 162 3.30 -32.34 -4.58
C SER A 162 1.77 -32.38 -4.68
N GLN A 163 1.08 -32.03 -3.59
CA GLN A 163 -0.36 -32.13 -3.48
C GLN A 163 -0.97 -30.76 -3.15
N ALA A 164 -1.94 -30.32 -3.94
CA ALA A 164 -2.76 -29.16 -3.60
C ALA A 164 -3.64 -29.47 -2.38
N LEU A 165 -3.66 -28.57 -1.40
CA LEU A 165 -4.55 -28.65 -0.24
C LEU A 165 -5.69 -27.63 -0.39
N PRO A 166 -6.77 -27.72 0.40
CA PRO A 166 -7.78 -26.68 0.45
C PRO A 166 -7.17 -25.31 0.77
N ALA A 167 -7.75 -24.25 0.20
CA ALA A 167 -7.37 -22.87 0.53
C ALA A 167 -7.48 -22.63 2.05
N PRO A 168 -6.64 -21.76 2.64
CA PRO A 168 -6.78 -21.39 4.03
C PRO A 168 -8.13 -20.70 4.28
N ASP A 169 -8.62 -20.79 5.51
CA ASP A 169 -9.83 -20.09 5.93
C ASP A 169 -9.58 -18.58 5.94
N ALA A 170 -10.60 -17.82 5.51
CA ALA A 170 -10.54 -16.36 5.59
C ALA A 170 -10.53 -15.90 7.04
N ARG A 171 -9.87 -14.77 7.32
CA ARG A 171 -9.82 -14.20 8.66
C ARG A 171 -11.21 -13.76 9.10
N PRO A 172 -11.53 -13.77 10.41
CA PRO A 172 -12.86 -13.45 10.91
C PRO A 172 -13.37 -12.07 10.49
N LYS A 173 -12.47 -11.11 10.30
CA LYS A 173 -12.78 -9.72 9.91
C LYS A 173 -12.07 -9.33 8.62
N LEU A 174 -12.68 -8.42 7.85
CA LEU A 174 -12.09 -7.78 6.68
C LEU A 174 -12.12 -6.26 6.87
N ILE A 175 -10.98 -5.62 6.64
CA ILE A 175 -10.85 -4.16 6.65
C ILE A 175 -10.66 -3.65 5.22
N GLU A 176 -11.53 -2.73 4.77
CA GLU A 176 -11.35 -2.01 3.50
C GLU A 176 -10.72 -0.65 3.77
N PHE A 177 -9.55 -0.41 3.17
CA PHE A 177 -8.87 0.88 3.22
C PHE A 177 -9.08 1.63 1.91
N ILE A 178 -9.72 2.80 1.99
CA ILE A 178 -10.00 3.67 0.86
C ILE A 178 -9.15 4.93 1.01
N GLY A 179 -8.36 5.27 0.00
CA GLY A 179 -7.52 6.47 0.10
C GLY A 179 -6.70 6.78 -1.13
N ASP A 180 -5.61 7.48 -0.91
CA ASP A 180 -4.68 7.95 -1.94
C ASP A 180 -3.27 7.36 -1.76
N SER A 181 -2.23 8.08 -2.20
CA SER A 181 -0.82 7.67 -2.09
C SER A 181 -0.38 7.35 -0.66
N ASP A 182 -0.93 8.08 0.33
CA ASP A 182 -0.63 7.85 1.74
C ASP A 182 -1.19 6.47 2.18
N THR A 183 -2.31 6.03 1.60
CA THR A 183 -2.89 4.69 1.85
C THR A 183 -2.16 3.59 1.06
N VAL A 184 -1.74 3.88 -0.17
CA VAL A 184 -0.90 3.00 -1.00
C VAL A 184 0.40 2.61 -0.29
N GLY A 185 0.97 3.53 0.51
CA GLY A 185 2.34 3.40 1.01
C GLY A 185 3.37 3.93 0.01
N PHE A 186 3.01 4.99 -0.73
CA PHE A 186 3.88 5.60 -1.74
C PHE A 186 5.25 5.93 -1.16
N ALA A 187 6.27 5.24 -1.69
CA ALA A 187 7.66 5.37 -1.30
C ALA A 187 7.96 5.28 0.20
N ASN A 188 7.11 4.60 0.99
CA ASN A 188 7.18 4.58 2.45
C ASN A 188 8.48 4.04 3.05
N THR A 189 9.28 3.28 2.27
CA THR A 189 10.59 2.78 2.71
C THR A 189 11.76 3.73 2.41
N ALA A 190 11.51 4.85 1.72
CA ALA A 190 12.54 5.84 1.44
C ALA A 190 12.90 6.66 2.69
N LEU A 191 14.18 7.00 2.82
CA LEU A 191 14.72 7.82 3.90
C LEU A 191 15.06 9.25 3.44
N ARG A 192 14.54 9.65 2.27
CA ARG A 192 14.77 10.96 1.64
C ARG A 192 13.56 11.38 0.82
N ARG A 193 13.50 12.67 0.49
CA ARG A 193 12.40 13.29 -0.27
C ARG A 193 12.66 13.42 -1.76
N ASP A 194 13.92 13.62 -2.16
CA ASP A 194 14.30 13.71 -3.56
C ASP A 194 14.51 12.32 -4.14
N CYS A 195 13.58 11.88 -4.98
CA CYS A 195 13.59 10.58 -5.61
C CYS A 195 13.19 10.67 -7.07
N THR A 196 13.83 9.87 -7.90
CA THR A 196 13.40 9.55 -9.26
C THR A 196 12.20 8.60 -9.24
N GLU A 197 11.53 8.45 -10.38
CA GLU A 197 10.39 7.52 -10.51
C GLU A 197 10.78 6.06 -10.21
N GLU A 198 11.95 5.61 -10.64
CA GLU A 198 12.43 4.25 -10.35
C GLU A 198 12.78 4.08 -8.86
N GLU A 199 13.30 5.12 -8.19
CA GLU A 199 13.50 5.11 -6.74
C GLU A 199 12.16 5.06 -5.99
N VAL A 200 11.12 5.76 -6.46
CA VAL A 200 9.75 5.67 -5.91
C VAL A 200 9.19 4.26 -6.07
N PHE A 201 9.34 3.66 -7.26
CA PHE A 201 8.91 2.28 -7.52
C PHE A 201 9.64 1.27 -6.61
N SER A 202 10.95 1.46 -6.43
CA SER A 202 11.77 0.66 -5.50
C SER A 202 11.36 0.85 -4.04
N ALA A 203 10.97 2.06 -3.65
CA ALA A 203 10.67 2.39 -2.25
C ALA A 203 9.20 2.16 -1.84
N THR A 204 8.29 1.95 -2.78
CA THR A 204 6.86 1.75 -2.49
C THR A 204 6.60 0.31 -2.07
N ASP A 205 6.12 0.12 -0.84
CA ASP A 205 5.72 -1.18 -0.30
C ASP A 205 4.37 -1.09 0.43
N THR A 206 3.29 -1.45 -0.27
CA THR A 206 1.93 -1.44 0.27
C THR A 206 1.79 -2.34 1.49
N SER A 207 2.46 -3.49 1.54
CA SER A 207 2.40 -4.41 2.70
C SER A 207 2.98 -3.79 3.97
N ARG A 208 3.77 -2.72 3.84
CA ARG A 208 4.32 -1.92 4.94
C ARG A 208 3.54 -0.64 5.21
N SER A 209 2.47 -0.36 4.46
CA SER A 209 1.61 0.80 4.72
C SER A 209 0.80 0.59 6.01
N PHE A 210 0.12 1.64 6.48
CA PHE A 210 -0.58 1.59 7.76
C PHE A 210 -1.77 0.61 7.71
N GLY A 211 -2.33 0.35 6.52
CA GLY A 211 -3.50 -0.50 6.36
C GLY A 211 -3.21 -1.96 6.73
N PRO A 212 -2.26 -2.62 6.05
CA PRO A 212 -1.85 -3.97 6.39
C PRO A 212 -1.32 -4.11 7.83
N GLN A 213 -0.63 -3.09 8.37
CA GLN A 213 -0.21 -3.10 9.77
C GLN A 213 -1.41 -3.19 10.75
N VAL A 214 -2.46 -2.40 10.52
CA VAL A 214 -3.69 -2.45 11.33
C VAL A 214 -4.40 -3.79 11.17
N ALA A 215 -4.52 -4.30 9.93
CA ALA A 215 -5.20 -5.57 9.67
C ALA A 215 -4.49 -6.75 10.34
N HIS A 216 -3.15 -6.80 10.26
CA HIS A 216 -2.34 -7.81 10.93
C HIS A 216 -2.53 -7.76 12.45
N ALA A 217 -2.47 -6.57 13.05
CA ALA A 217 -2.65 -6.40 14.50
C ALA A 217 -4.07 -6.79 15.00
N LEU A 218 -5.05 -6.86 14.10
CA LEU A 218 -6.43 -7.22 14.41
C LEU A 218 -6.82 -8.64 13.96
N ASP A 219 -5.86 -9.45 13.47
CA ASP A 219 -6.11 -10.76 12.84
C ASP A 219 -7.24 -10.68 11.79
N ALA A 220 -7.10 -9.71 10.88
CA ALA A 220 -8.09 -9.41 9.85
C ALA A 220 -7.47 -9.49 8.45
N ASP A 221 -8.29 -9.89 7.48
CA ASP A 221 -8.00 -9.68 6.06
C ASP A 221 -8.05 -8.17 5.76
N PHE A 222 -7.39 -7.74 4.69
CA PHE A 222 -7.51 -6.37 4.20
C PHE A 222 -7.66 -6.29 2.70
N ARG A 223 -8.33 -5.24 2.22
CA ARG A 223 -8.25 -4.82 0.82
C ARG A 223 -7.97 -3.34 0.71
N MET A 224 -7.16 -2.99 -0.29
CA MET A 224 -6.80 -1.61 -0.59
C MET A 224 -7.57 -1.11 -1.81
N VAL A 225 -8.22 0.04 -1.67
CA VAL A 225 -8.86 0.78 -2.75
C VAL A 225 -8.27 2.18 -2.74
N ALA A 226 -7.03 2.25 -3.18
CA ALA A 226 -6.22 3.46 -3.11
C ALA A 226 -5.43 3.68 -4.39
N ARG A 227 -5.23 4.96 -4.75
CA ARG A 227 -4.47 5.36 -5.93
C ARG A 227 -3.75 6.69 -5.68
N SER A 228 -2.48 6.76 -6.00
CA SER A 228 -1.67 7.96 -5.83
C SER A 228 -2.22 9.14 -6.64
N GLY A 229 -2.24 10.32 -6.02
CA GLY A 229 -2.78 11.56 -6.62
C GLY A 229 -4.30 11.66 -6.68
N ILE A 230 -5.04 10.61 -6.29
CA ILE A 230 -6.51 10.63 -6.32
C ILE A 230 -7.08 11.44 -5.15
N GLY A 231 -8.12 12.22 -5.40
CA GLY A 231 -8.94 12.82 -4.35
C GLY A 231 -10.38 12.36 -4.42
N LEU A 232 -11.20 12.84 -3.49
CA LEU A 232 -12.62 12.51 -3.48
C LEU A 232 -13.38 13.26 -4.57
N VAL A 233 -13.17 14.58 -4.66
CA VAL A 233 -13.79 15.46 -5.66
C VAL A 233 -12.74 16.15 -6.54
N ARG A 234 -11.50 16.26 -6.06
CA ARG A 234 -10.39 16.93 -6.73
C ARG A 234 -9.10 16.14 -6.57
N ASN A 235 -8.48 15.76 -7.69
CA ASN A 235 -7.16 15.13 -7.69
C ASN A 235 -6.05 16.17 -7.51
N TYR A 236 -4.83 15.71 -7.23
CA TYR A 236 -3.67 16.57 -7.06
C TYR A 236 -3.47 17.47 -8.29
N GLU A 237 -3.30 18.78 -8.08
CA GLU A 237 -3.18 19.79 -9.15
C GLU A 237 -4.36 19.82 -10.15
N GLY A 238 -5.52 19.27 -9.77
CA GLY A 238 -6.70 19.25 -10.63
C GLY A 238 -6.60 18.31 -11.83
N VAL A 239 -5.60 17.43 -11.87
CA VAL A 239 -5.38 16.54 -13.03
C VAL A 239 -6.47 15.47 -13.16
N SER A 240 -6.86 15.17 -14.39
CA SER A 240 -7.89 14.15 -14.68
C SER A 240 -9.17 14.32 -13.84
N PRO A 241 -9.87 15.48 -13.92
CA PRO A 241 -10.98 15.83 -13.03
C PRO A 241 -12.18 14.86 -13.06
N GLN A 242 -12.28 14.04 -14.09
CA GLN A 242 -13.30 12.98 -14.26
C GLN A 242 -12.96 11.66 -13.55
N ALA A 243 -11.72 11.50 -13.06
CA ALA A 243 -11.17 10.25 -12.55
C ALA A 243 -10.85 10.35 -11.05
N THR A 244 -11.83 10.71 -10.24
CA THR A 244 -11.73 10.82 -8.78
C THR A 244 -12.09 9.50 -8.09
N MET A 245 -11.93 9.44 -6.77
CA MET A 245 -12.29 8.23 -6.01
C MET A 245 -13.78 7.91 -6.13
N THR A 246 -14.66 8.90 -6.28
CA THR A 246 -16.10 8.63 -6.48
C THR A 246 -16.37 7.84 -7.77
N THR A 247 -15.64 8.09 -8.85
CA THR A 247 -15.82 7.39 -10.14
C THR A 247 -15.01 6.10 -10.23
N ARG A 248 -13.88 6.01 -9.53
CA ARG A 248 -13.00 4.82 -9.54
C ARG A 248 -13.38 3.76 -8.51
N TYR A 249 -13.91 4.16 -7.35
CA TYR A 249 -14.30 3.22 -6.30
C TYR A 249 -15.24 2.08 -6.73
N PRO A 250 -16.20 2.19 -7.66
CA PRO A 250 -17.00 1.02 -8.03
C PRO A 250 -16.22 -0.03 -8.86
N LEU A 251 -15.09 0.35 -9.47
CA LEU A 251 -14.42 -0.44 -10.49
C LEU A 251 -13.58 -1.60 -9.90
N ALA A 252 -13.55 -2.71 -10.65
CA ALA A 252 -12.61 -3.80 -10.41
C ALA A 252 -11.19 -3.36 -10.77
N LEU A 253 -11.06 -2.72 -11.95
CA LEU A 253 -9.84 -2.23 -12.54
C LEU A 253 -10.01 -0.73 -12.82
N PRO A 254 -9.36 0.16 -12.07
CA PRO A 254 -9.48 1.61 -12.23
C PRO A 254 -9.31 2.11 -13.67
N SER A 255 -8.45 1.49 -14.47
CA SER A 255 -8.15 1.93 -15.82
C SER A 255 -8.94 1.19 -16.91
N GLU A 256 -9.74 0.19 -16.54
CA GLU A 256 -10.64 -0.55 -17.44
C GLU A 256 -12.09 -0.60 -16.90
N PRO A 257 -12.89 0.46 -17.08
CA PRO A 257 -14.24 0.55 -16.50
C PRO A 257 -15.23 -0.53 -16.97
N SER A 258 -14.96 -1.19 -18.10
CA SER A 258 -15.77 -2.30 -18.62
C SER A 258 -15.47 -3.65 -17.96
N ALA A 259 -14.40 -3.75 -17.19
CA ALA A 259 -14.02 -4.99 -16.50
C ALA A 259 -15.07 -5.37 -15.45
N THR A 260 -15.48 -6.63 -15.46
CA THR A 260 -16.50 -7.13 -14.53
C THR A 260 -15.85 -7.45 -13.19
N ARG A 261 -16.27 -6.74 -12.13
CA ARG A 261 -15.81 -6.99 -10.78
C ARG A 261 -16.25 -8.37 -10.29
N LEU A 262 -15.30 -9.18 -9.85
CA LEU A 262 -15.59 -10.43 -9.14
C LEU A 262 -16.25 -10.13 -7.79
N ALA A 263 -17.03 -11.08 -7.28
CA ALA A 263 -17.69 -10.90 -6.00
C ALA A 263 -16.67 -10.92 -4.85
N ASP A 264 -16.73 -9.91 -3.99
CA ASP A 264 -15.85 -9.78 -2.82
C ASP A 264 -16.67 -9.84 -1.53
N ARG A 265 -16.05 -10.31 -0.44
CA ARG A 265 -16.66 -10.29 0.91
C ARG A 265 -16.98 -8.86 1.35
N LYS A 266 -18.04 -8.68 2.14
CA LYS A 266 -18.32 -7.40 2.79
C LYS A 266 -17.27 -7.12 3.87
N ALA A 267 -16.92 -5.86 4.04
CA ALA A 267 -15.97 -5.43 5.06
C ALA A 267 -16.68 -5.25 6.41
N ASP A 268 -15.97 -5.53 7.49
CA ASP A 268 -16.40 -5.33 8.87
C ASP A 268 -15.98 -3.94 9.40
N ILE A 269 -14.91 -3.40 8.81
CA ILE A 269 -14.39 -2.07 9.07
C ILE A 269 -14.08 -1.41 7.71
N VAL A 270 -14.52 -0.16 7.52
CA VAL A 270 -14.19 0.62 6.33
C VAL A 270 -13.45 1.87 6.79
N VAL A 271 -12.18 1.99 6.40
CA VAL A 271 -11.32 3.15 6.70
C VAL A 271 -11.28 4.05 5.47
N THR A 272 -11.78 5.28 5.59
CA THR A 272 -11.73 6.29 4.51
C THR A 272 -10.74 7.39 4.87
N ALA A 273 -9.67 7.48 4.09
CA ALA A 273 -8.51 8.35 4.28
C ALA A 273 -8.24 9.17 3.00
N LEU A 274 -9.14 10.10 2.69
CA LEU A 274 -9.09 10.95 1.48
C LEU A 274 -9.04 12.44 1.85
N GLY A 275 -8.59 13.26 0.89
CA GLY A 275 -8.61 14.72 1.00
C GLY A 275 -7.24 15.37 0.91
N SER A 276 -6.15 14.63 1.11
CA SER A 276 -4.79 15.16 0.96
C SER A 276 -4.58 15.76 -0.43
N ASN A 277 -5.04 15.08 -1.49
CA ASN A 277 -4.96 15.59 -2.87
C ASN A 277 -6.01 16.65 -3.20
N ASP A 278 -7.17 16.63 -2.54
CA ASP A 278 -8.17 17.68 -2.71
C ASP A 278 -7.60 19.04 -2.24
N PHE A 279 -6.94 19.08 -1.09
CA PHE A 279 -6.50 20.34 -0.44
C PHE A 279 -4.98 20.62 -0.51
N GLY A 280 -4.19 19.68 -1.03
CA GLY A 280 -2.72 19.68 -0.95
C GLY A 280 -1.98 20.44 -2.04
N SER A 281 -2.68 20.97 -3.05
CA SER A 281 -2.07 21.78 -4.11
C SER A 281 -2.82 23.10 -4.29
N SER A 282 -2.18 24.06 -4.96
CA SER A 282 -2.86 25.27 -5.44
C SER A 282 -3.90 24.93 -6.51
N PHE A 283 -4.85 25.83 -6.70
CA PHE A 283 -5.82 25.78 -7.81
C PHE A 283 -5.18 26.26 -9.12
N THR A 284 -5.59 25.65 -10.22
CA THR A 284 -5.32 26.14 -11.58
C THR A 284 -6.52 26.93 -12.11
N ASP A 285 -6.31 27.79 -13.11
CA ASP A 285 -7.35 28.65 -13.67
C ASP A 285 -8.52 27.88 -14.32
N ASN A 286 -8.33 26.59 -14.63
CA ASN A 286 -9.34 25.74 -15.29
C ASN A 286 -10.21 24.97 -14.30
N GLU A 287 -10.00 25.16 -12.99
CA GLU A 287 -10.76 24.46 -11.96
C GLU A 287 -12.01 25.24 -11.54
N GLN A 288 -13.04 24.50 -11.10
CA GLN A 288 -14.29 25.11 -10.64
C GLN A 288 -14.17 25.79 -9.27
N TRP A 289 -13.06 25.58 -8.55
CA TRP A 289 -12.80 26.19 -7.25
C TRP A 289 -11.69 27.22 -7.36
N SER A 290 -11.93 28.40 -6.78
CA SER A 290 -10.93 29.46 -6.62
C SER A 290 -10.53 29.68 -5.17
N ASP A 291 -11.19 29.00 -4.22
CA ASP A 291 -10.95 29.12 -2.79
C ASP A 291 -11.21 27.78 -2.04
N LYS A 292 -10.54 27.61 -0.90
CA LYS A 292 -10.62 26.37 -0.11
C LYS A 292 -11.94 26.21 0.65
N ASP A 293 -12.66 27.28 0.92
CA ASP A 293 -13.94 27.20 1.66
C ASP A 293 -15.04 26.61 0.76
N THR A 294 -15.07 27.01 -0.51
CA THR A 294 -15.95 26.43 -1.52
C THR A 294 -15.63 24.96 -1.75
N LEU A 295 -14.34 24.63 -1.95
CA LEU A 295 -13.92 23.22 -2.05
C LEU A 295 -14.31 22.42 -0.80
N SER A 296 -14.13 22.97 0.41
CA SER A 296 -14.50 22.31 1.67
C SER A 296 -15.99 21.97 1.77
N ARG A 297 -16.87 22.86 1.29
CA ARG A 297 -18.32 22.62 1.26
C ARG A 297 -18.69 21.47 0.31
N ASP A 298 -18.12 21.48 -0.89
CA ASP A 298 -18.39 20.46 -1.91
C ASP A 298 -17.81 19.10 -1.50
N PHE A 299 -16.56 19.09 -1.02
CA PHE A 299 -15.90 17.91 -0.45
C PHE A 299 -16.73 17.32 0.69
N GLY A 300 -17.22 18.14 1.62
CA GLY A 300 -18.04 17.65 2.74
C GLY A 300 -19.36 17.02 2.31
N THR A 301 -20.02 17.59 1.30
CA THR A 301 -21.25 17.03 0.73
C THR A 301 -20.97 15.68 0.06
N ALA A 302 -19.90 15.61 -0.75
CA ALA A 302 -19.48 14.39 -1.41
C ALA A 302 -19.04 13.31 -0.40
N LEU A 303 -18.33 13.69 0.66
CA LEU A 303 -17.82 12.77 1.68
C LEU A 303 -18.98 12.08 2.41
N ILE A 304 -20.01 12.83 2.82
CA ILE A 304 -21.19 12.27 3.47
C ILE A 304 -21.90 11.27 2.54
N GLY A 305 -22.10 11.63 1.27
CA GLY A 305 -22.70 10.74 0.28
C GLY A 305 -21.88 9.46 0.11
N PHE A 306 -20.58 9.61 -0.13
CA PHE A 306 -19.65 8.50 -0.33
C PHE A 306 -19.63 7.54 0.86
N LEU A 307 -19.59 8.05 2.09
CA LEU A 307 -19.60 7.22 3.31
C LEU A 307 -20.94 6.51 3.53
N ARG A 308 -22.07 7.19 3.25
CA ARG A 308 -23.40 6.55 3.31
C ARG A 308 -23.49 5.40 2.32
N ASP A 309 -22.85 5.50 1.15
CA ASP A 309 -22.77 4.41 0.19
C ASP A 309 -21.99 3.23 0.77
N ARG A 310 -20.88 3.49 1.48
CA ARG A 310 -20.10 2.44 2.18
C ARG A 310 -20.89 1.74 3.28
N VAL A 311 -21.71 2.48 4.03
CA VAL A 311 -22.63 1.89 5.03
C VAL A 311 -23.66 0.98 4.37
N ARG A 312 -24.24 1.37 3.22
CA ARG A 312 -25.19 0.52 2.49
C ARG A 312 -24.54 -0.71 1.87
N GLU A 313 -23.31 -0.54 1.37
CA GLU A 313 -22.54 -1.65 0.81
C GLU A 313 -22.05 -2.63 1.86
N ASN A 314 -21.76 -2.18 3.09
CA ASN A 314 -21.25 -2.98 4.20
C ASN A 314 -22.10 -2.76 5.47
N PRO A 315 -23.33 -3.31 5.54
CA PRO A 315 -24.22 -3.11 6.68
C PRO A 315 -23.59 -3.59 8.00
N GLY A 316 -23.62 -2.74 9.03
CA GLY A 316 -23.08 -3.04 10.36
C GLY A 316 -21.57 -2.78 10.52
N ALA A 317 -20.86 -2.50 9.43
CA ALA A 317 -19.44 -2.19 9.46
C ALA A 317 -19.13 -0.89 10.22
N LEU A 318 -18.03 -0.89 10.98
CA LEU A 318 -17.50 0.33 11.59
C LEU A 318 -16.90 1.23 10.51
N GLN A 319 -17.41 2.46 10.38
CA GLN A 319 -16.84 3.48 9.50
C GLN A 319 -15.76 4.27 10.25
N VAL A 320 -14.50 4.08 9.88
CA VAL A 320 -13.38 4.85 10.42
C VAL A 320 -13.04 5.96 9.44
N LEU A 321 -13.23 7.19 9.87
CA LEU A 321 -12.96 8.39 9.11
C LEU A 321 -11.56 8.87 9.50
N LEU A 322 -10.57 8.78 8.61
CA LEU A 322 -9.19 9.14 8.90
C LEU A 322 -8.85 10.49 8.25
N ALA A 323 -8.80 11.55 9.06
CA ALA A 323 -8.51 12.90 8.59
C ALA A 323 -7.04 13.25 8.85
N PHE A 324 -6.33 13.69 7.80
CA PHE A 324 -4.98 14.24 7.93
C PHE A 324 -5.04 15.67 8.48
N GLY A 325 -4.90 15.82 9.80
CA GLY A 325 -5.14 17.10 10.49
C GLY A 325 -4.25 18.26 10.03
N GLU A 326 -3.13 17.98 9.39
CA GLU A 326 -2.21 18.99 8.84
C GLU A 326 -2.82 19.87 7.73
N TYR A 327 -3.92 19.44 7.09
CA TYR A 327 -4.65 20.25 6.11
C TYR A 327 -5.65 21.23 6.75
N GLY A 328 -5.77 21.22 8.07
CA GLY A 328 -6.56 22.18 8.84
C GLY A 328 -8.07 22.07 8.66
N ASP A 329 -8.78 23.11 9.10
CA ASP A 329 -10.25 23.16 9.13
C ASP A 329 -10.92 22.86 7.78
N PRO A 330 -10.40 23.28 6.61
CA PRO A 330 -11.00 22.94 5.32
C PRO A 330 -11.17 21.44 5.10
N LEU A 331 -10.29 20.59 5.66
CA LEU A 331 -10.42 19.14 5.61
C LEU A 331 -11.14 18.58 6.86
N VAL A 332 -10.72 19.00 8.06
CA VAL A 332 -11.17 18.40 9.32
C VAL A 332 -12.65 18.66 9.59
N MET A 333 -13.17 19.85 9.28
CA MET A 333 -14.58 20.19 9.54
C MET A 333 -15.56 19.36 8.71
N PRO A 334 -15.32 19.10 7.40
CA PRO A 334 -16.06 18.09 6.65
C PRO A 334 -16.12 16.70 7.31
N TYR A 335 -14.99 16.20 7.81
CA TYR A 335 -14.93 14.90 8.48
C TYR A 335 -15.72 14.85 9.79
N LEU A 336 -15.65 15.92 10.61
CA LEU A 336 -16.48 16.06 11.81
C LEU A 336 -17.97 16.05 11.50
N ARG A 337 -18.39 16.79 10.45
CA ARG A 337 -19.78 16.79 9.98
C ARG A 337 -20.20 15.43 9.47
N ALA A 338 -19.33 14.73 8.75
CA ALA A 338 -19.60 13.41 8.22
C ALA A 338 -19.78 12.36 9.32
N GLU A 339 -18.91 12.34 10.34
CA GLU A 339 -19.07 11.45 11.49
C GLU A 339 -20.42 11.68 12.20
N SER A 340 -20.77 12.95 12.46
CA SER A 340 -22.04 13.31 13.09
C SER A 340 -23.26 12.88 12.26
N ALA A 341 -23.21 13.08 10.94
CA ALA A 341 -24.26 12.65 10.03
C ALA A 341 -24.43 11.13 10.04
N LEU A 342 -23.35 10.36 9.95
CA LEU A 342 -23.39 8.90 10.00
C LEU A 342 -23.96 8.38 11.32
N LYS A 343 -23.53 8.93 12.46
CA LYS A 343 -24.06 8.55 13.78
C LYS A 343 -25.55 8.89 13.91
N SER A 344 -25.99 10.03 13.37
CA SER A 344 -27.40 10.42 13.34
C SER A 344 -28.26 9.50 12.48
N ASP A 345 -27.67 8.95 11.40
CA ASP A 345 -28.30 7.93 10.56
C ASP A 345 -28.28 6.52 11.20
N GLY A 346 -27.71 6.37 12.40
CA GLY A 346 -27.61 5.10 13.13
C GLY A 346 -26.41 4.22 12.76
N ALA A 347 -25.46 4.73 11.96
CA ALA A 347 -24.25 4.00 11.60
C ALA A 347 -23.20 4.05 12.72
N ARG A 348 -22.39 2.99 12.83
CA ARG A 348 -21.20 2.97 13.69
C ARG A 348 -20.09 3.76 12.98
N ALA A 349 -19.70 4.90 13.53
CA ALA A 349 -18.64 5.74 12.96
C ALA A 349 -17.70 6.29 14.04
N VAL A 350 -16.43 6.45 13.68
CA VAL A 350 -15.41 7.11 14.51
C VAL A 350 -14.49 7.96 13.64
N LEU A 351 -14.26 9.20 14.04
CA LEU A 351 -13.26 10.09 13.45
C LEU A 351 -11.91 9.95 14.16
N VAL A 352 -10.86 9.75 13.37
CA VAL A 352 -9.46 9.81 13.79
C VAL A 352 -8.80 10.98 13.08
N THR A 353 -8.45 12.03 13.82
CA THR A 353 -7.69 13.17 13.29
C THR A 353 -6.22 12.95 13.59
N LEU A 354 -5.42 12.78 12.54
CA LEU A 354 -3.97 12.58 12.66
C LEU A 354 -3.26 13.88 13.04
N PRO A 355 -2.18 13.81 13.84
CA PRO A 355 -1.28 14.93 14.03
C PRO A 355 -0.49 15.20 12.73
N LYS A 356 0.29 16.29 12.74
CA LYS A 356 1.25 16.55 11.67
C LYS A 356 2.25 15.41 11.55
N LEU A 357 2.44 14.90 10.33
CA LEU A 357 3.38 13.84 10.01
C LEU A 357 4.77 14.41 9.68
N GLN A 358 5.80 13.56 9.70
CA GLN A 358 7.16 13.96 9.33
C GLN A 358 7.33 14.12 7.83
N ARG A 359 6.68 13.25 7.04
CA ARG A 359 6.69 13.29 5.57
C ARG A 359 8.12 13.29 5.00
N ASN A 360 8.96 12.39 5.50
CA ASN A 360 10.39 12.32 5.16
C ASN A 360 10.71 11.31 4.04
N ALA A 361 9.71 10.59 3.52
CA ALA A 361 9.86 9.76 2.34
C ALA A 361 9.75 10.56 1.03
N CYS A 362 9.91 9.89 -0.12
CA CYS A 362 9.97 10.54 -1.43
C CYS A 362 8.78 11.49 -1.64
N LEU A 363 9.06 12.65 -2.22
CA LEU A 363 8.07 13.66 -2.57
C LEU A 363 7.17 14.07 -1.39
N TRP A 364 7.74 14.15 -0.18
CA TRP A 364 7.03 14.53 1.04
C TRP A 364 5.88 13.58 1.42
N HIS A 365 6.04 12.28 1.12
CA HIS A 365 5.11 11.24 1.56
C HIS A 365 5.43 10.72 2.98
N PRO A 366 4.46 10.08 3.65
CA PRO A 366 4.66 9.41 4.93
C PRO A 366 5.82 8.42 4.88
N SER A 367 6.73 8.53 5.83
CA SER A 367 7.80 7.56 6.07
C SER A 367 7.26 6.31 6.77
N ALA A 368 8.08 5.25 6.88
CA ALA A 368 7.75 4.07 7.68
C ALA A 368 7.31 4.43 9.12
N LEU A 369 7.98 5.40 9.77
CA LEU A 369 7.60 5.89 11.09
C LEU A 369 6.25 6.61 11.12
N ASP A 370 5.92 7.34 10.04
CA ASP A 370 4.60 7.97 9.91
C ASP A 370 3.51 6.89 9.75
N HIS A 371 3.76 5.85 8.96
CA HIS A 371 2.84 4.73 8.81
C HIS A 371 2.60 3.97 10.12
N GLU A 372 3.65 3.71 10.90
CA GLU A 372 3.53 3.13 12.25
C GLU A 372 2.71 4.02 13.19
N LEU A 373 2.92 5.34 13.14
CA LEU A 373 2.14 6.30 13.92
C LEU A 373 0.65 6.27 13.52
N ILE A 374 0.35 6.26 12.22
CA ILE A 374 -1.03 6.18 11.72
C ILE A 374 -1.69 4.87 12.18
N ALA A 375 -0.99 3.73 12.02
CA ALA A 375 -1.48 2.43 12.45
C ALA A 375 -1.78 2.41 13.95
N LYS A 376 -0.91 2.98 14.77
CA LYS A 376 -1.12 3.12 16.23
C LYS A 376 -2.36 3.94 16.57
N GLN A 377 -2.59 5.06 15.88
CA GLN A 377 -3.77 5.91 16.11
C GLN A 377 -5.07 5.18 15.72
N LEU A 378 -5.06 4.47 14.58
CA LEU A 378 -6.19 3.65 14.14
C LEU A 378 -6.50 2.52 15.13
N LEU A 379 -5.48 1.79 15.57
CA LEU A 379 -5.65 0.69 16.54
C LEU A 379 -6.21 1.19 17.87
N ALA A 380 -5.74 2.33 18.36
CA ALA A 380 -6.27 2.95 19.58
C ALA A 380 -7.76 3.31 19.44
N ALA A 381 -8.18 3.82 18.29
CA ALA A 381 -9.57 4.19 18.03
C ALA A 381 -10.49 2.98 17.82
N VAL A 382 -10.03 1.94 17.12
CA VAL A 382 -10.83 0.78 16.76
C VAL A 382 -10.94 -0.23 17.91
N SER A 383 -9.88 -0.43 18.70
CA SER A 383 -9.87 -1.45 19.77
C SER A 383 -10.91 -1.20 20.86
N GLY A 384 -11.31 0.06 21.10
CA GLY A 384 -12.38 0.39 22.05
C GLY A 384 -13.80 0.23 21.50
N LEU A 385 -13.95 -0.15 20.22
CA LEU A 385 -15.22 -0.20 19.48
C LEU A 385 -15.51 -1.57 18.87
N MET A 386 -14.53 -2.48 18.92
CA MET A 386 -14.69 -3.90 18.63
C MET A 386 -15.24 -4.62 19.86
#